data_AF-A0A425XZH5-F1
#
_entry.id   AF-A0A425XZH5-F1
#
_cell.length_a   1.000
_cell.length_b   1.000
_cell.length_c   1.000
_cell.angle_alpha   90.00
_cell.angle_beta   90.00
_cell.angle_gamma   90.00
#
_symmetry.space_group_name_H-M   'P 1'
#
loop_
_entity.id
_entity.type
_entity.pdbx_description
1 polymer ?
#
loop_
_entity_poly.entity_id
_entity_poly.type
_entity_poly.pdbx_seq_one_letter_code
_entity_poly.pdbx_strand_id
1 'polypeptide(L)'
;MDKAHNINKFYALLLILLGSFGFIMRYVELGDMQFTALIPAVFGLILLSFTNGIKNENSVIGHLAGVLTLLLVVMSAVMLTKGLVAEFSLGRKQIIFLFVIAGGIYSLRAQFLYFKAQRRRKAKLK
;
A
#
# COMPACT_ATOMS: atom_id res chain seq x y z
N MET A 1 -1.91 -14.62 -14.33
CA MET A 1 -2.30 -13.37 -13.63
C MET A 1 -1.86 -13.37 -12.17
N ASP A 2 -1.02 -14.34 -11.84
CA ASP A 2 -0.74 -14.76 -10.48
C ASP A 2 0.19 -13.79 -9.78
N LYS A 3 0.97 -13.03 -10.56
CA LYS A 3 1.84 -11.98 -10.05
C LYS A 3 1.07 -10.82 -9.42
N ALA A 4 -0.03 -10.34 -10.00
CA ALA A 4 -0.69 -9.12 -9.50
C ALA A 4 -1.39 -9.33 -8.15
N HIS A 5 -2.13 -10.43 -7.99
CA HIS A 5 -2.77 -10.73 -6.71
C HIS A 5 -1.73 -11.06 -5.62
N ASN A 6 -0.64 -11.75 -5.96
CA ASN A 6 0.41 -12.09 -5.00
C ASN A 6 1.15 -10.84 -4.53
N ILE A 7 1.44 -9.90 -5.45
CA ILE A 7 2.09 -8.63 -5.10
C ILE A 7 1.15 -7.77 -4.24
N ASN A 8 -0.15 -7.70 -4.59
CA ASN A 8 -1.13 -6.99 -3.77
C ASN A 8 -1.25 -7.60 -2.36
N LYS A 9 -1.29 -8.94 -2.24
CA LYS A 9 -1.31 -9.65 -0.97
C LYS A 9 -0.06 -9.37 -0.15
N PHE A 10 1.10 -9.43 -0.77
CA PHE A 10 2.38 -9.13 -0.12
C PHE A 10 2.41 -7.70 0.41
N TYR A 11 2.01 -6.73 -0.42
CA TYR A 11 1.96 -5.33 -0.02
C TYR A 11 0.95 -5.08 1.11
N ALA A 12 -0.22 -5.72 1.06
CA ALA A 12 -1.21 -5.68 2.12
C ALA A 12 -0.65 -6.19 3.46
N LEU A 13 0.06 -7.32 3.46
CA LEU A 13 0.72 -7.85 4.66
C LEU A 13 1.81 -6.92 5.18
N LEU A 14 2.62 -6.36 4.28
CA LEU A 14 3.65 -5.37 4.64
C LEU A 14 3.02 -4.15 5.33
N LEU A 15 1.91 -3.63 4.81
CA LEU A 15 1.19 -2.51 5.42
C LEU A 15 0.64 -2.82 6.81
N ILE A 16 0.09 -4.03 7.01
CA ILE A 16 -0.38 -4.51 8.31
C ILE A 16 0.78 -4.58 9.31
N LEU A 17 1.91 -5.18 8.91
CA LEU A 17 3.08 -5.30 9.76
C LEU A 17 3.64 -3.92 10.13
N LEU A 18 3.82 -3.02 9.15
CA LEU A 18 4.36 -1.69 9.39
C LEU A 18 3.43 -0.80 10.23
N GLY A 19 2.12 -0.85 10.00
CA GLY A 19 1.15 -0.08 10.78
C GLY A 19 1.09 -0.54 12.24
N SER A 20 1.02 -1.85 12.46
CA SER A 20 1.06 -2.44 13.81
C SER A 20 2.39 -2.15 14.51
N PHE A 21 3.52 -2.30 13.81
CA PHE A 21 4.84 -1.98 14.35
C PHE A 21 4.97 -0.51 14.75
N GLY A 22 4.51 0.40 13.88
CA GLY A 22 4.53 1.84 14.16
C GLY A 22 3.70 2.22 15.38
N PHE A 23 2.55 1.58 15.57
CA PHE A 23 1.69 1.75 16.74
C PHE A 23 2.35 1.22 18.03
N ILE A 24 2.80 -0.04 18.02
CA ILE A 24 3.42 -0.67 19.19
C ILE A 24 4.67 0.10 19.63
N MET A 25 5.56 0.44 18.69
CA MET A 25 6.78 1.18 19.04
C MET A 25 6.50 2.56 19.59
N ARG A 26 5.44 3.23 19.12
CA ARG A 26 5.05 4.52 19.68
C ARG A 26 4.54 4.38 21.12
N TYR A 27 3.74 3.35 21.39
CA TYR A 27 3.27 3.06 22.74
C TYR A 27 4.43 2.71 23.69
N VAL A 28 5.38 1.88 23.25
CA VAL A 28 6.53 1.46 24.08
C VAL A 28 7.47 2.63 24.41
N GLU A 29 7.73 3.53 23.46
CA GLU A 29 8.72 4.60 23.66
C GLU A 29 8.14 5.87 24.28
N LEU A 30 6.88 6.22 23.99
CA LEU A 30 6.27 7.47 24.44
C LEU A 30 5.06 7.28 25.36
N GLY A 31 4.61 6.04 25.60
CA GLY A 31 3.38 5.76 26.37
C GLY A 31 2.09 6.23 25.68
N ASP A 32 2.17 6.67 24.42
CA ASP A 32 1.11 7.37 23.70
C ASP A 32 0.39 6.44 22.70
N MET A 33 -0.92 6.26 22.89
CA MET A 33 -1.78 5.45 22.03
C MET A 33 -2.30 6.27 20.83
N GLN A 34 -1.45 6.49 19.83
CA GLN A 34 -1.89 7.13 18.57
C GLN A 34 -2.46 6.12 17.59
N PHE A 35 -3.77 5.97 17.58
CA PHE A 35 -4.50 5.13 16.64
C PHE A 35 -4.29 5.53 15.16
N THR A 36 -3.87 6.76 14.88
CA THR A 36 -3.54 7.20 13.51
C THR A 36 -2.36 6.42 12.91
N ALA A 37 -1.49 5.81 13.73
CA ALA A 37 -0.42 4.92 13.27
C ALA A 37 -0.94 3.60 12.66
N LEU A 38 -2.19 3.21 12.95
CA LEU A 38 -2.84 2.01 12.40
C LEU A 38 -3.46 2.24 11.02
N ILE A 39 -3.47 3.48 10.50
CA ILE A 39 -4.01 3.77 9.15
C ILE A 39 -3.40 2.83 8.09
N PRO A 40 -2.06 2.66 7.98
CA PRO A 40 -1.48 1.71 7.04
C PRO A 40 -2.03 0.28 7.22
N ALA A 41 -2.23 -0.17 8.46
CA ALA A 41 -2.72 -1.52 8.73
C ALA A 41 -4.18 -1.71 8.28
N VAL A 42 -5.05 -0.73 8.52
CA VAL A 42 -6.44 -0.75 8.04
C VAL A 42 -6.49 -0.82 6.53
N PHE A 43 -5.68 -0.02 5.85
CA PHE A 43 -5.56 -0.08 4.39
C PHE A 43 -5.00 -1.41 3.88
N GLY A 44 -4.06 -2.00 4.61
CA GLY A 44 -3.57 -3.34 4.35
C GLY A 44 -4.68 -4.40 4.42
N LEU A 45 -5.57 -4.33 5.41
CA LEU A 45 -6.74 -5.22 5.49
C LEU A 45 -7.69 -5.05 4.30
N ILE A 46 -7.96 -3.81 3.88
CA ILE A 46 -8.80 -3.51 2.71
C ILE A 46 -8.15 -4.09 1.45
N LEU A 47 -6.87 -3.84 1.21
CA LEU A 47 -6.15 -4.38 0.06
C LEU A 47 -6.10 -5.92 0.09
N LEU A 48 -5.98 -6.53 1.27
CA LEU A 48 -6.03 -7.97 1.42
C LEU A 48 -7.37 -8.52 0.94
N SER A 49 -8.49 -7.87 1.30
CA SER A 49 -9.83 -8.26 0.83
C SER A 49 -9.97 -8.17 -0.69
N PHE A 50 -9.32 -7.18 -1.33
CA PHE A 50 -9.33 -7.00 -2.78
C PHE A 50 -8.49 -8.03 -3.54
N THR A 51 -7.60 -8.76 -2.86
CA THR A 51 -6.79 -9.82 -3.47
C THR A 51 -7.65 -10.86 -4.17
N ASN A 52 -8.75 -11.29 -3.54
CA ASN A 52 -9.67 -12.26 -4.12
C ASN A 52 -10.39 -11.70 -5.35
N GLY A 53 -10.76 -10.42 -5.32
CA GLY A 53 -11.38 -9.74 -6.46
C GLY A 53 -10.43 -9.60 -7.67
N ILE A 54 -9.15 -9.32 -7.42
CA ILE A 54 -8.11 -9.28 -8.46
C ILE A 54 -7.88 -10.68 -9.05
N LYS A 55 -7.89 -11.72 -8.20
CA LYS A 55 -7.76 -13.12 -8.63
C LYS A 55 -8.92 -13.53 -9.53
N ASN A 56 -10.14 -13.08 -9.24
CA ASN A 56 -11.36 -13.38 -10.01
C ASN A 56 -11.53 -12.49 -11.26
N GLU A 57 -10.46 -11.85 -11.74
CA GLU A 57 -10.42 -10.95 -12.90
C GLU A 57 -11.40 -9.75 -12.85
N ASN A 58 -11.91 -9.36 -11.66
CA ASN A 58 -12.86 -8.26 -11.54
C ASN A 58 -12.17 -6.91 -11.82
N SER A 59 -12.55 -6.26 -12.92
CA SER A 59 -11.95 -4.97 -13.33
C SER A 59 -12.20 -3.84 -12.33
N VAL A 60 -13.36 -3.83 -11.67
CA VAL A 60 -13.75 -2.79 -10.72
C VAL A 60 -12.86 -2.89 -9.47
N ILE A 61 -12.76 -4.08 -8.88
CA ILE A 61 -11.94 -4.31 -7.68
C ILE A 61 -10.46 -4.06 -7.97
N GLY A 62 -9.99 -4.47 -9.14
CA GLY A 62 -8.64 -4.14 -9.58
C GLY A 62 -8.39 -2.63 -9.58
N HIS A 63 -9.29 -1.85 -10.18
CA HIS A 63 -9.16 -0.40 -10.27
C HIS A 63 -9.20 0.27 -8.89
N LEU A 64 -10.13 -0.16 -8.02
CA LEU A 64 -10.20 0.30 -6.64
C LEU A 64 -8.89 0.01 -5.89
N ALA A 65 -8.31 -1.18 -6.02
CA ALA A 65 -7.03 -1.51 -5.39
C ALA A 65 -5.90 -0.61 -5.90
N GLY A 66 -5.88 -0.31 -7.20
CA GLY A 66 -4.96 0.63 -7.84
C GLY A 66 -5.06 2.05 -7.27
N VAL A 67 -6.27 2.61 -7.24
CA VAL A 67 -6.54 3.94 -6.72
C VAL A 67 -6.19 4.03 -5.23
N LEU A 68 -6.54 2.99 -4.46
CA LEU A 68 -6.26 2.94 -3.02
C LEU A 68 -4.75 2.89 -2.74
N THR A 69 -4.00 2.11 -3.54
CA THR A 69 -2.54 2.04 -3.44
C THR A 69 -1.90 3.38 -3.83
N LEU A 70 -2.43 4.05 -4.86
CA LEU A 70 -1.95 5.37 -5.28
C LEU A 70 -2.14 6.41 -4.19
N LEU A 71 -3.33 6.43 -3.57
CA LEU A 71 -3.66 7.32 -2.47
C LEU A 71 -2.69 7.14 -1.29
N LEU A 72 -2.38 5.90 -0.91
CA LEU A 72 -1.40 5.60 0.15
C LEU A 72 0.00 6.11 -0.17
N VAL A 73 0.47 5.91 -1.41
CA VAL A 73 1.79 6.38 -1.83
C VAL A 73 1.87 7.90 -1.76
N VAL A 74 0.84 8.60 -2.26
CA VAL A 74 0.80 10.07 -2.23
C VAL A 74 0.75 10.58 -0.79
N MET A 75 -0.13 10.03 0.05
CA MET A 75 -0.21 10.42 1.47
C MET A 75 1.12 10.18 2.20
N SER A 76 1.76 9.03 1.96
CA SER A 76 3.05 8.69 2.59
C SER A 76 4.16 9.60 2.10
N ALA A 77 4.17 9.98 0.81
CA ALA A 77 5.13 10.92 0.26
C ALA A 77 4.98 12.31 0.89
N VAL A 78 3.75 12.81 1.06
CA VAL A 78 3.48 14.10 1.73
C VAL A 78 3.90 14.06 3.21
N MET A 79 3.66 12.97 3.92
CA MET A 79 4.10 12.83 5.31
C MET A 79 5.63 12.74 5.41
N LEU A 80 6.28 12.03 4.50
CA LEU A 80 7.73 11.93 4.44
C LEU A 80 8.38 13.28 4.17
N THR A 81 7.89 14.06 3.20
CA THR A 81 8.45 15.39 2.90
C THR A 81 8.29 16.35 4.06
N LYS A 82 7.12 16.36 4.74
CA LYS A 82 6.92 17.15 5.96
C LYS A 82 7.92 16.77 7.06
N GLY A 83 8.15 15.48 7.27
CA GLY A 83 9.11 15.00 8.26
C GLY A 83 10.56 15.41 7.93
N LEU A 84 10.98 15.25 6.67
CA LEU A 84 12.33 15.60 6.22
C LEU A 84 12.62 17.12 6.23
N VAL A 85 11.61 17.94 5.97
CA VAL A 85 11.74 19.41 6.02
C VAL A 85 11.82 19.90 7.48
N ALA A 86 11.07 19.26 8.39
CA ALA A 86 11.08 19.62 9.80
C ALA A 86 12.38 19.18 10.51
N GLU A 87 12.82 17.96 10.23
CA GLU A 87 14.06 17.41 10.77
C GLU A 87 14.82 16.67 9.66
N PHE A 88 16.04 17.13 9.36
CA PHE A 88 16.93 16.48 8.40
C PHE A 88 17.58 15.21 9.00
N SER A 89 16.77 14.35 9.63
CA SER A 89 17.19 13.07 10.19
C SER A 89 16.28 11.96 9.66
N LEU A 90 16.83 10.78 9.41
CA LEU A 90 16.05 9.59 9.02
C LEU A 90 15.61 8.82 10.27
N GLY A 91 14.66 9.39 11.01
CA GLY A 91 14.02 8.71 12.13
C GLY A 91 13.12 7.55 11.69
N ARG A 92 12.66 6.74 12.65
CA ARG A 92 11.80 5.56 12.41
C ARG A 92 10.61 5.86 11.52
N LYS A 93 9.95 7.01 11.71
CA LYS A 93 8.77 7.41 10.93
C LYS A 93 9.12 7.57 9.44
N GLN A 94 10.23 8.24 9.10
CA GLN A 94 10.66 8.37 7.70
C GLN A 94 10.98 7.01 7.07
N ILE A 95 11.65 6.12 7.81
CA ILE A 95 11.98 4.77 7.32
C ILE A 95 10.70 3.98 7.00
N ILE A 96 9.71 3.99 7.89
CA ILE A 96 8.42 3.32 7.67
C ILE A 96 7.75 3.88 6.40
N PHE A 97 7.68 5.20 6.25
CA PHE A 97 7.08 5.80 5.05
C PHE A 97 7.83 5.43 3.76
N LEU A 98 9.16 5.35 3.79
CA LEU A 98 9.95 4.90 2.65
C LEU A 98 9.61 3.47 2.23
N PHE A 99 9.46 2.54 3.19
CA PHE A 99 9.03 1.18 2.88
C PHE A 99 7.60 1.13 2.31
N VAL A 100 6.69 1.93 2.86
CA VAL A 100 5.31 2.04 2.35
C VAL A 100 5.31 2.56 0.91
N ILE A 101 6.10 3.58 0.60
CA ILE A 101 6.24 4.16 -0.75
C ILE A 101 6.87 3.14 -1.71
N ALA A 102 8.00 2.53 -1.34
CA ALA A 102 8.71 1.58 -2.19
C ALA A 102 7.84 0.37 -2.52
N GLY A 103 7.18 -0.23 -1.52
CA GLY A 103 6.24 -1.32 -1.71
C GLY A 103 5.02 -0.89 -2.54
N GLY A 104 4.54 0.34 -2.33
CA GLY A 104 3.39 0.88 -3.04
C GLY A 104 3.67 1.12 -4.52
N ILE A 105 4.84 1.67 -4.86
CA ILE A 105 5.30 1.82 -6.26
C ILE A 105 5.40 0.46 -6.94
N TYR A 106 5.95 -0.55 -6.24
CA TYR A 106 6.04 -1.91 -6.76
C TYR A 106 4.65 -2.52 -7.00
N SER A 107 3.71 -2.34 -6.07
CA SER A 107 2.32 -2.80 -6.19
C SER A 107 1.58 -2.09 -7.34
N LEU A 108 1.71 -0.77 -7.45
CA LEU A 108 1.12 0.03 -8.53
C LEU A 108 1.59 -0.44 -9.89
N ARG A 109 2.91 -0.66 -10.06
CA ARG A 109 3.46 -1.18 -11.31
C ARG A 109 2.78 -2.50 -11.70
N ALA A 110 2.59 -3.41 -10.74
CA ALA A 110 1.92 -4.68 -10.99
C ALA A 110 0.44 -4.50 -11.39
N GLN A 111 -0.28 -3.60 -10.72
CA GLN A 111 -1.68 -3.27 -11.01
C GLN A 111 -1.84 -2.60 -12.39
N PHE A 112 -0.95 -1.69 -12.78
CA PHE A 112 -0.93 -1.09 -14.12
C PHE A 112 -0.69 -2.13 -15.22
N LEU A 113 0.25 -3.06 -15.01
CA LEU A 113 0.50 -4.17 -15.93
C LEU A 113 -0.73 -5.09 -16.05
N TYR A 114 -1.42 -5.34 -14.94
CA TYR A 114 -2.68 -6.08 -14.91
C TYR A 114 -3.74 -5.41 -15.80
N PHE A 115 -3.96 -4.09 -15.67
CA PHE A 115 -4.93 -3.40 -16.53
C PHE A 115 -4.55 -3.43 -18.00
N LYS A 116 -3.26 -3.25 -18.33
CA LYS A 116 -2.79 -3.33 -19.72
C LYS A 116 -3.03 -4.73 -20.31
N ALA A 117 -2.79 -5.79 -19.54
CA ALA A 117 -3.08 -7.16 -19.93
C ALA A 117 -4.58 -7.39 -20.13
N GLN A 118 -5.41 -6.86 -19.24
CA GLN A 118 -6.87 -6.96 -19.33
C GLN A 118 -7.43 -6.29 -20.59
N ARG A 119 -6.97 -5.07 -20.92
CA ARG A 119 -7.37 -4.36 -22.16
C ARG A 119 -6.97 -5.14 -23.41
N ARG A 120 -5.76 -5.70 -23.45
CA ARG A 120 -5.27 -6.50 -24.58
C ARG A 120 -6.09 -7.77 -24.81
N ARG A 121 -6.58 -8.43 -23.76
CA ARG A 121 -7.46 -9.61 -23.89
C ARG A 121 -8.82 -9.23 -24.47
N LYS A 122 -9.44 -8.17 -23.98
CA LYS A 122 -10.73 -7.68 -24.53
C LYS A 122 -10.63 -7.28 -26.00
N ALA A 123 -9.46 -6.81 -26.46
CA ALA A 123 -9.21 -6.50 -27.86
C ALA A 123 -8.98 -7.73 -28.76
N LYS A 124 -8.61 -8.89 -28.21
CA LYS A 124 -8.46 -10.16 -28.95
C LYS A 124 -9.75 -10.99 -29.06
N LEU A 125 -10.74 -10.65 -28.23
CA LEU A 125 -12.05 -11.31 -28.18
C LEU A 125 -13.09 -10.61 -29.08
N LYS A 126 -12.73 -9.46 -29.65
CA LYS A 126 -13.46 -8.77 -30.72
C LYS A 126 -12.81 -9.08 -32.05
#